data_AF-A0A4Y3WNE7-F1
#
_entry.id   AF-A0A4Y3WNE7-F1
#
_cell.length_a   1.000
_cell.length_b   1.000
_cell.length_c   1.000
_cell.angle_alpha   90.00
_cell.angle_beta   90.00
_cell.angle_gamma   90.00
#
_symmetry.space_group_name_H-M   'P 1'
#
loop_
_entity.id
_entity.type
_entity.pdbx_description
1 polymer ?
#
loop_
_entity_poly.entity_id
_entity_poly.type
_entity_poly.pdbx_seq_one_letter_code
_entity_poly.pdbx_strand_id
1 'polypeptide(L)' 'MSEQVTVSVDDAYVDRIDEVAQRCRAAGMDVQYVLAAVGMITGSVDTGELRTALGSVPGVAAVEQQHTFRLPPPGSPAR' A
#
# COMPACT_ATOMS: atom_id res chain seq x y z
N MET A 1 -10.15 0.77 -13.29
CA MET A 1 -8.86 0.09 -13.53
C MET A 1 -8.22 -0.01 -12.17
N SER A 2 -7.90 -1.22 -11.69
CA SER A 2 -7.38 -1.38 -10.34
C SER A 2 -5.92 -0.94 -10.29
N GLU A 3 -5.58 -0.17 -9.26
CA GLU A 3 -4.24 0.37 -9.02
C GLU A 3 -3.58 -0.39 -7.87
N GLN A 4 -2.30 -0.72 -8.01
CA GLN A 4 -1.50 -1.33 -6.96
C GLN A 4 -1.08 -0.27 -5.95
N VAL A 5 -1.25 -0.55 -4.67
CA VAL A 5 -0.96 0.38 -3.57
C VAL A 5 -0.20 -0.30 -2.44
N THR A 6 0.69 0.47 -1.83
CA THR A 6 1.36 0.13 -0.58
C THR A 6 0.86 1.06 0.51
N VAL A 7 0.47 0.50 1.64
CA VAL A 7 0.03 1.22 2.83
C VAL A 7 1.08 1.05 3.91
N SER A 8 1.60 2.17 4.39
CA SER A 8 2.50 2.21 5.55
C SER A 8 1.67 2.38 6.81
N VAL A 9 1.93 1.55 7.81
CA VAL A 9 1.20 1.52 9.07
C VAL A 9 1.89 2.46 10.06
N ASP A 10 1.09 3.21 10.80
CA ASP A 10 1.58 4.07 11.89
C ASP A 10 2.21 3.22 13.00
N ASP A 11 3.34 3.66 13.55
CA ASP A 11 4.10 2.94 14.57
C ASP A 11 3.24 2.54 15.78
N ALA A 12 2.24 3.34 16.16
CA ALA A 12 1.32 3.04 17.27
C ALA A 12 0.34 1.88 16.96
N TYR A 13 0.31 1.41 15.72
CA TYR A 13 -0.57 0.37 15.22
C TYR A 13 0.17 -0.83 14.63
N VAL A 14 1.51 -0.84 14.60
CA VAL A 14 2.31 -1.96 14.03
C VAL A 14 2.01 -3.30 14.74
N ASP A 15 1.90 -3.30 16.07
CA ASP A 15 1.54 -4.51 16.85
C ASP A 15 0.09 -4.99 16.59
N ARG A 16 -0.72 -4.16 15.93
CA ARG A 16 -2.13 -4.40 15.57
C ARG A 16 -2.34 -4.30 14.05
N ILE A 17 -1.30 -4.58 13.26
CA ILE A 17 -1.34 -4.42 11.80
C ILE A 17 -2.48 -5.20 11.16
N ASP A 18 -2.85 -6.37 11.69
CA ASP A 18 -3.98 -7.15 11.18
C ASP A 18 -5.31 -6.42 11.31
N GLU A 19 -5.50 -5.62 12.38
CA GLU A 19 -6.68 -4.75 12.51
C GLU A 19 -6.68 -3.66 11.45
N VAL A 20 -5.51 -3.06 11.16
CA VAL A 20 -5.37 -2.04 10.12
C VAL A 20 -5.67 -2.66 8.75
N ALA A 21 -5.16 -3.87 8.47
CA ALA A 21 -5.45 -4.60 7.24
C ALA A 21 -6.95 -4.89 7.08
N GLN A 22 -7.66 -5.24 8.15
CA GLN A 22 -9.13 -5.39 8.12
C GLN A 22 -9.83 -4.07 7.81
N ARG A 23 -9.40 -2.95 8.40
CA ARG A 23 -9.96 -1.63 8.11
C ARG A 23 -9.70 -1.22 6.65
N CYS A 24 -8.52 -1.49 6.11
CA CYS A 24 -8.21 -1.26 4.69
C CYS A 24 -9.13 -2.09 3.78
N ARG A 25 -9.38 -3.37 4.10
CA ARG A 25 -10.37 -4.19 3.37
C ARG A 25 -11.77 -3.59 3.41
N ALA A 26 -12.21 -3.17 4.59
CA ALA A 26 -13.52 -2.53 4.76
C ALA A 26 -13.63 -1.20 3.99
N ALA A 27 -12.50 -0.51 3.79
CA ALA A 27 -12.40 0.70 2.99
C ALA A 27 -12.27 0.44 1.48
N GLY A 28 -12.33 -0.81 1.03
CA GLY A 28 -12.34 -1.17 -0.40
C GLY A 28 -10.99 -1.55 -1.00
N MET A 29 -9.96 -1.77 -0.17
CA MET A 29 -8.69 -2.35 -0.63
C MET A 29 -8.77 -3.87 -0.71
N ASP A 30 -8.40 -4.44 -1.84
CA ASP A 30 -8.07 -5.86 -1.93
C ASP A 30 -6.66 -6.08 -1.37
N VAL A 31 -6.56 -6.61 -0.16
CA VAL A 31 -5.28 -6.80 0.53
C VAL A 31 -4.65 -8.12 0.09
N GLN A 32 -3.47 -8.06 -0.51
CA GLN A 32 -2.73 -9.24 -0.97
C GLN A 32 -1.67 -9.71 0.03
N TYR A 33 -0.90 -8.80 0.64
CA TYR A 33 0.12 -9.16 1.62
C TYR A 33 0.15 -8.22 2.81
N VAL A 34 0.37 -8.78 3.99
CA VAL A 34 0.66 -8.05 5.23
C VAL A 34 2.10 -8.34 5.60
N LEU A 35 2.96 -7.34 5.46
CA LEU A 35 4.39 -7.40 5.76
C LEU A 35 4.61 -6.88 7.18
N ALA A 36 4.11 -7.61 8.18
CA ALA A 36 4.07 -7.20 9.59
C ALA A 36 5.45 -6.78 10.15
N ALA A 37 6.51 -7.50 9.78
CA ALA A 37 7.87 -7.22 10.24
C ALA A 37 8.39 -5.82 9.84
N VAL A 38 7.78 -5.19 8.83
CA VAL A 38 8.18 -3.87 8.31
C VAL A 38 7.01 -2.88 8.28
N GLY A 39 5.87 -3.19 8.91
CA GLY A 39 4.75 -2.27 9.02
C GLY A 39 4.07 -1.90 7.70
N MET A 40 4.07 -2.80 6.70
CA MET A 40 3.48 -2.51 5.38
C MET A 40 2.34 -3.46 5.02
N ILE A 41 1.35 -2.95 4.31
CA ILE A 41 0.26 -3.72 3.71
C ILE A 41 0.25 -3.42 2.21
N THR A 42 0.28 -4.45 1.37
CA THR A 42 0.19 -4.29 -0.09
C THR A 42 -1.12 -4.85 -0.61
N GLY A 43 -1.66 -4.19 -1.63
CA GLY A 43 -3.00 -4.44 -2.12
C GLY A 43 -3.28 -3.74 -3.42
N SER A 44 -4.52 -3.85 -3.87
CA SER A 44 -5.04 -3.01 -4.95
C SER A 44 -6.35 -2.33 -4.58
N VAL A 45 -6.64 -1.21 -5.24
CA VAL A 45 -7.91 -0.48 -5.15
C VAL A 45 -8.47 -0.24 -6.54
N ASP A 46 -9.79 -0.28 -6.69
CA ASP A 46 -10.43 -0.15 -8.01
C ASP A 46 -10.48 1.28 -8.55
N THR A 47 -10.35 2.28 -7.68
CA THR A 47 -10.42 3.70 -8.03
C THR A 47 -9.43 4.54 -7.20
N GLY A 48 -8.99 5.67 -7.77
CA GLY A 48 -8.14 6.64 -7.06
C GLY A 48 -8.84 7.34 -5.87
N GLU A 49 -10.18 7.37 -5.85
CA GLU A 49 -10.96 7.86 -4.72
C GLU A 49 -10.80 6.94 -3.51
N LEU A 50 -10.85 5.61 -3.72
CA LEU A 50 -10.60 4.62 -2.67
C LEU A 50 -9.16 4.73 -2.13
N ARG A 51 -8.17 4.97 -3.00
CA ARG A 51 -6.80 5.26 -2.56
C ARG A 51 -6.74 6.46 -1.61
N THR A 52 -7.46 7.53 -1.92
CA THR A 52 -7.51 8.73 -1.07
C THR A 52 -8.21 8.43 0.26
N ALA A 53 -9.29 7.65 0.23
CA ALA A 53 -10.04 7.25 1.42
C ALA A 53 -9.20 6.40 2.39
N LEU A 54 -8.29 5.55 1.89
CA LEU A 54 -7.39 4.76 2.71
C LEU A 54 -6.49 5.64 3.61
N GLY A 55 -6.13 6.85 3.18
CA GLY A 55 -5.35 7.78 4.00
C GLY A 55 -6.08 8.27 5.26
N SER A 56 -7.39 8.07 5.34
CA SER A 56 -8.20 8.40 6.53
C SER A 56 -8.45 7.21 7.45
N VAL A 57 -7.94 6.01 7.11
CA VAL A 57 -8.12 4.81 7.92
C VAL A 57 -7.26 4.90 9.19
N PRO A 58 -7.83 4.67 10.40
CA PRO A 58 -7.06 4.67 11.62
C PRO A 58 -5.94 3.62 11.63
N GLY A 59 -4.71 4.11 11.82
CA GLY A 59 -3.47 3.32 11.79
C GLY A 59 -2.74 3.34 10.45
N VAL A 60 -3.27 4.06 9.45
CA VAL A 60 -2.54 4.33 8.20
C VAL A 60 -1.71 5.60 8.35
N ALA A 61 -0.41 5.50 8.11
CA ALA A 61 0.50 6.63 8.06
C ALA A 61 0.62 7.21 6.64
N ALA A 62 0.65 6.34 5.62
CA ALA A 62 0.76 6.74 4.23
C ALA A 62 0.13 5.72 3.27
N VAL A 63 -0.31 6.19 2.11
CA VAL A 63 -0.81 5.37 1.00
C VAL A 63 -0.11 5.79 -0.28
N GLU A 64 0.68 4.86 -0.82
CA GLU A 64 1.51 5.09 -1.99
C GLU A 64 1.02 4.25 -3.17
N GLN A 65 1.01 4.84 -4.36
CA GLN A 65 0.79 4.07 -5.58
C GLN A 65 2.06 3.30 -5.92
N GLN A 66 1.93 2.00 -6.19
CA GLN A 66 3.06 1.22 -6.67
C GLN A 66 3.35 1.57 -8.14
N HIS A 67 4.57 2.06 -8.38
CA HIS A 67 5.06 2.33 -9.71
C HIS A 67 5.94 1.18 -10.21
N THR A 68 5.75 0.79 -11.47
CA THR A 68 6.65 -0.17 -12.11
C THR A 68 7.83 0.56 -12.71
N PHE A 69 8.99 0.48 -12.05
CA PHE A 69 10.26 0.93 -12.62
C PHE A 69 10.97 -0.26 -13.27
N ARG A 70 11.45 -0.07 -14.49
CA ARG A 70 12.25 -1.07 -15.21
C ARG A 70 13.65 -0.54 -15.38
N LEU A 71 14.64 -1.30 -14.90
CA LEU A 71 16.04 -1.00 -15.21
C LEU A 71 16.24 -1.12 -16.73
N PRO A 72 16.99 -0.20 -17.35
CA PRO A 72 17.35 -0.33 -18.75
C PRO A 72 18.18 -1.60 -18.96
N PRO A 73 18.15 -2.19 -20.17
CA PRO A 73 18.95 -3.38 -20.47
C PRO A 73 20.44 -3.15 -20.17
N PRO A 74 21.20 -4.21 -19.80
CA PRO A 74 22.64 -4.12 -19.61
C PRO A 74 23.33 -3.47 -20.82
N GLY A 75 24.24 -2.51 -20.58
CA GLY A 75 24.95 -1.78 -21.63
C GLY A 75 24.23 -0.53 -22.17
N SER A 76 23.05 -0.19 -21.65
CA SER A 76 22.41 1.09 -21.97
C SER A 76 23.24 2.26 -21.43
N PRO A 77 23.38 3.38 -22.16
CA PRO A 77 24.12 4.53 -21.68
C PRO A 77 23.48 5.09 -20.41
N ALA A 78 24.28 5.33 -19.37
CA ALA A 78 23.86 6.11 -18.21
C ALA A 78 23.55 7.53 -18.69
N ARG A 79 22.34 8.01 -18.41
CA ARG A 79 21.88 9.34 -18.81
C ARG A 79 22.02 10.33 -17.68
#